data_AF-A0AAD4LI26-F1
#
_entry.id   AF-A0AAD4LI26-F1
#
_cell.length_a   1.000
_cell.length_b   1.000
_cell.length_c   1.000
_cell.angle_alpha   90.00
_cell.angle_beta   90.00
_cell.angle_gamma   90.00
#
_symmetry.space_group_name_H-M   'P 1'
#
loop_
_entity.id
_entity.type
_entity.pdbx_description
1 polymer ?
#
loop_
_entity_poly.entity_id
_entity_poly.type
_entity_poly.pdbx_seq_one_letter_code
_entity_poly.pdbx_strand_id
1 'polypeptide(L)'
;MALPFLSQKASQTSSPAAHTPLRPYISGLLALYALYTINDLLFARPPNLFTSLRLPLNAPQAMIHAALQQNMWPSDALPPTLEKLLARLASLDARTMLVRFGQRAIQTCTHCTTQADYALHALPPALLSYTLAAAVLGATTARGTGCESRRGVALIVLVVGALAEAYWAYTVPISIPSARRSADHDDIIMWHDALWSLRHALFIALPLTLHLLPATPAPPPLRHTLQHAAHTADVLLARVHLLRLGTASTQRVPELRVRAAAFWEHERGVGEAVRQDVGVRAAAERARLGLATSAGDDEGTAPKQAGEDGAQGEGALHQAARGAIEALKEVGLRPPAA
;
A
#
# COMPACT_ATOMS: atom_id res chain seq x y z
N MET A 1 28.29 -30.29 -22.25
CA MET A 1 27.62 -30.93 -21.10
C MET A 1 26.33 -30.16 -20.86
N ALA A 2 25.24 -30.58 -21.49
CA ALA A 2 23.99 -29.82 -21.56
C ALA A 2 23.09 -30.19 -20.37
N LEU A 3 22.67 -29.17 -19.61
CA LEU A 3 21.72 -29.35 -18.51
C LEU A 3 20.31 -29.53 -19.09
N PRO A 4 19.61 -30.62 -18.79
CA PRO A 4 18.22 -30.78 -19.18
C PRO A 4 17.37 -29.87 -18.29
N PHE A 5 16.92 -28.74 -18.84
CA PHE A 5 15.79 -28.00 -18.30
C PHE A 5 14.55 -28.87 -18.46
N LEU A 6 14.27 -29.67 -17.42
CA LEU A 6 13.04 -30.43 -17.29
C LEU A 6 11.87 -29.44 -17.27
N SER A 7 11.26 -29.28 -18.43
CA SER A 7 9.94 -28.70 -18.64
C SER A 7 8.94 -29.51 -17.82
N GLN A 8 8.75 -29.13 -16.56
CA GLN A 8 7.72 -29.64 -15.68
C GLN A 8 6.38 -29.07 -16.16
N LYS A 9 5.83 -29.68 -17.22
CA LYS A 9 4.42 -29.55 -17.57
C LYS A 9 3.66 -30.10 -16.37
N ALA A 10 3.27 -29.22 -15.47
CA ALA A 10 2.36 -29.53 -14.40
C ALA A 10 1.05 -29.96 -15.06
N SER A 11 0.84 -31.27 -15.13
CA SER A 11 -0.45 -31.88 -15.40
C SER A 11 -1.39 -31.43 -14.30
N GLN A 12 -2.02 -30.27 -14.49
CA GLN A 12 -3.20 -29.86 -13.74
C GLN A 12 -4.31 -30.81 -14.16
N THR A 13 -4.33 -32.01 -13.58
CA THR A 13 -5.54 -32.79 -13.45
C THR A 13 -6.51 -31.92 -12.68
N SER A 14 -7.45 -31.32 -13.41
CA SER A 14 -8.55 -30.51 -12.91
C SER A 14 -9.35 -31.36 -11.94
N SER A 15 -8.96 -31.35 -10.68
CA SER A 15 -9.76 -31.92 -9.60
C SER A 15 -11.09 -31.16 -9.63
N PRO A 16 -12.25 -31.86 -9.69
CA PRO A 16 -13.55 -31.22 -9.81
C PRO A 16 -13.69 -30.20 -8.69
N ALA A 17 -13.86 -28.94 -9.08
CA ALA A 17 -13.93 -27.82 -8.16
C ALA A 17 -15.04 -28.08 -7.14
N ALA A 18 -14.65 -28.41 -5.91
CA ALA A 18 -15.59 -28.57 -4.82
C ALA A 18 -16.39 -27.26 -4.69
N HIS A 19 -17.68 -27.33 -5.02
CA HIS A 19 -18.58 -26.19 -4.92
C HIS A 19 -18.67 -25.77 -3.46
N THR A 20 -17.94 -24.73 -3.06
CA THR A 20 -18.08 -24.14 -1.74
C THR A 20 -19.44 -23.45 -1.65
N PRO A 21 -20.35 -23.87 -0.74
CA PRO A 21 -21.71 -23.36 -0.65
C PRO A 21 -21.79 -21.86 -0.31
N LEU A 22 -20.68 -21.22 0.07
CA LEU A 22 -20.62 -19.79 0.41
C LEU A 22 -20.56 -18.83 -0.79
N ARG A 23 -20.19 -19.30 -1.99
CA ARG A 23 -20.03 -18.43 -3.17
C ARG A 23 -21.26 -17.58 -3.52
N PRO A 24 -22.51 -18.11 -3.55
CA PRO A 24 -23.68 -17.29 -3.88
C PRO A 24 -23.94 -16.20 -2.84
N TYR A 25 -23.73 -16.48 -1.55
CA TYR A 25 -23.93 -15.49 -0.49
C TYR A 25 -22.92 -14.34 -0.58
N ILE A 26 -21.65 -14.65 -0.85
CA ILE A 26 -20.61 -13.63 -1.04
C ILE A 26 -20.92 -12.77 -2.28
N SER A 27 -21.33 -13.41 -3.38
CA SER A 27 -21.75 -12.68 -4.59
C SER A 27 -22.96 -11.79 -4.33
N GLY A 28 -23.95 -12.27 -3.57
CA GLY A 28 -25.12 -11.49 -3.19
C GLY A 28 -24.78 -10.31 -2.29
N LEU A 29 -23.92 -10.51 -1.28
CA LEU A 29 -23.40 -9.44 -0.42
C LEU A 29 -22.66 -8.37 -1.22
N LEU A 30 -21.80 -8.80 -2.15
CA LEU A 30 -21.05 -7.91 -3.03
C LEU A 30 -21.98 -7.11 -3.95
N ALA A 31 -22.96 -7.77 -4.56
CA ALA A 31 -23.95 -7.11 -5.42
C ALA A 31 -24.79 -6.09 -4.65
N LEU A 32 -25.24 -6.45 -3.44
CA LEU A 32 -25.98 -5.53 -2.56
C LEU A 32 -25.13 -4.32 -2.18
N TYR A 33 -23.88 -4.54 -1.79
CA TYR A 33 -22.96 -3.45 -1.44
C TYR A 33 -22.63 -2.54 -2.63
N ALA A 34 -22.41 -3.12 -3.81
CA ALA A 34 -22.20 -2.35 -5.03
C ALA A 34 -23.45 -1.54 -5.40
N LEU A 35 -24.65 -2.13 -5.33
CA LEU A 35 -25.91 -1.44 -5.58
C LEU A 35 -26.13 -0.29 -4.59
N TYR A 36 -25.87 -0.53 -3.30
CA TYR A 36 -25.93 0.49 -2.26
C TYR A 36 -24.98 1.66 -2.56
N THR A 37 -23.72 1.36 -2.90
CA THR A 37 -22.70 2.38 -3.21
C THR A 37 -23.05 3.15 -4.49
N ILE A 38 -23.60 2.48 -5.51
CA ILE A 38 -24.09 3.12 -6.74
C ILE A 38 -25.31 4.01 -6.45
N ASN A 39 -26.24 3.54 -5.62
CA ASN A 39 -27.40 4.32 -5.20
C ASN A 39 -26.96 5.59 -4.46
N ASP A 40 -26.01 5.47 -3.53
CA ASP A 40 -25.42 6.63 -2.85
C ASP A 40 -24.70 7.56 -3.85
N LEU A 41 -23.96 7.01 -4.82
CA LEU A 41 -23.27 7.78 -5.85
C LEU A 41 -24.24 8.60 -6.73
N LEU A 42 -25.38 8.03 -7.08
CA LEU A 42 -26.37 8.64 -7.98
C LEU A 42 -27.35 9.57 -7.27
N PHE A 43 -27.83 9.19 -6.09
CA PHE A 43 -28.93 9.89 -5.40
C PHE A 43 -28.48 10.69 -4.17
N ALA A 44 -27.39 10.29 -3.51
CA ALA A 44 -26.89 10.96 -2.31
C ALA A 44 -25.68 11.87 -2.59
N ARG A 45 -25.54 12.36 -3.83
CA ARG A 45 -24.49 13.32 -4.20
C ARG A 45 -24.56 14.53 -3.25
N PRO A 46 -23.43 14.94 -2.66
CA PRO A 46 -23.42 16.07 -1.73
C PRO A 46 -24.08 17.29 -2.39
N PRO A 47 -25.01 17.97 -1.70
CA PRO A 47 -25.67 19.13 -2.25
C PRO A 47 -24.66 20.27 -2.38
N ASN A 48 -24.50 20.79 -3.59
CA ASN A 48 -23.68 21.96 -3.86
C ASN A 48 -24.55 23.08 -4.40
N LEU A 49 -24.69 24.10 -3.56
CA LEU A 49 -25.51 25.27 -3.86
C LEU A 49 -25.05 25.97 -5.15
N PHE A 50 -23.74 26.05 -5.40
CA PHE A 50 -23.18 26.71 -6.58
C PHE A 50 -23.43 25.95 -7.88
N THR A 51 -23.30 24.62 -7.88
CA THR A 51 -23.58 23.80 -9.08
C THR A 51 -25.08 23.71 -9.35
N SER A 52 -25.90 23.61 -8.30
CA SER A 52 -27.37 23.60 -8.42
C SER A 52 -27.91 24.91 -9.00
N LEU A 53 -27.41 26.05 -8.51
CA LEU A 53 -27.82 27.38 -8.97
C LEU A 53 -27.06 27.87 -10.23
N ARG A 54 -26.06 27.11 -10.70
CA ARG A 54 -25.15 27.51 -11.78
C ARG A 54 -24.51 28.89 -11.56
N LEU A 55 -24.12 29.17 -10.31
CA LEU A 55 -23.52 30.44 -9.92
C LEU A 55 -21.99 30.30 -9.81
N PRO A 56 -21.21 31.30 -10.27
CA PRO A 56 -19.78 31.29 -10.02
C PRO A 56 -19.51 31.41 -8.51
N LEU A 57 -18.43 30.78 -8.04
CA LEU A 57 -18.06 30.80 -6.62
C LEU A 57 -17.80 32.22 -6.07
N ASN A 58 -17.48 33.17 -6.96
CA ASN A 58 -17.30 34.59 -6.64
C ASN A 58 -18.60 35.40 -6.61
N ALA A 59 -19.77 34.80 -6.83
CA ALA A 59 -21.03 35.54 -6.84
C ALA A 59 -21.21 36.32 -5.53
N PRO A 60 -21.64 37.60 -5.59
CA PRO A 60 -21.95 38.36 -4.38
C PRO A 60 -23.13 37.73 -3.64
N GLN A 61 -23.16 37.83 -2.32
CA GLN A 61 -24.19 37.18 -1.49
C GLN A 61 -25.61 37.60 -1.91
N ALA A 62 -25.81 38.85 -2.33
CA ALA A 62 -27.10 39.33 -2.84
C ALA A 62 -27.60 38.55 -4.06
N MET A 63 -26.69 38.20 -4.99
CA MET A 63 -27.03 37.40 -6.17
C MET A 63 -27.40 35.97 -5.80
N ILE A 64 -26.69 35.40 -4.82
CA ILE A 64 -27.02 34.06 -4.29
C ILE A 64 -28.41 34.08 -3.64
N HIS A 65 -28.71 35.11 -2.85
CA HIS A 65 -30.02 35.29 -2.22
C HIS A 65 -31.15 35.41 -3.26
N ALA A 66 -30.96 36.26 -4.26
CA ALA A 66 -31.93 36.44 -5.35
C ALA A 66 -32.15 35.14 -6.14
N ALA A 67 -31.08 34.42 -6.47
CA ALA A 67 -31.19 33.14 -7.18
C ALA A 67 -31.88 32.05 -6.34
N LEU A 68 -31.67 32.02 -5.02
CA LEU A 68 -32.34 31.10 -4.11
C LEU A 68 -33.85 31.38 -4.02
N GLN A 69 -34.22 32.65 -3.88
CA GLN A 69 -35.63 33.09 -3.86
C GLN A 69 -36.32 32.78 -5.18
N GLN A 70 -35.63 32.96 -6.30
CA GLN A 70 -36.20 32.70 -7.62
C GLN A 70 -36.38 31.19 -7.91
N ASN A 71 -35.44 30.34 -7.51
CA ASN A 71 -35.43 28.94 -7.95
C ASN A 71 -36.04 27.94 -6.95
N MET A 72 -35.90 28.15 -5.64
CA MET A 72 -36.24 27.11 -4.65
C MET A 72 -37.31 27.52 -3.63
N TRP A 73 -37.47 28.81 -3.34
CA TRP A 73 -38.43 29.27 -2.32
C TRP A 73 -39.14 30.56 -2.73
N PRO A 74 -40.38 30.48 -3.25
CA PRO A 74 -41.19 31.66 -3.56
C PRO A 74 -41.76 32.35 -2.31
N SER A 75 -41.54 31.82 -1.11
CA SER A 75 -41.94 32.45 0.14
C SER A 75 -40.91 33.48 0.60
N ASP A 76 -41.36 34.64 1.09
CA ASP A 76 -40.49 35.76 1.48
C ASP A 76 -39.50 35.45 2.62
N ALA A 77 -39.72 34.37 3.37
CA ALA A 77 -38.89 33.99 4.52
C ALA A 77 -37.98 32.80 4.20
N LEU A 78 -36.66 33.02 4.26
CA LEU A 78 -35.64 31.98 4.09
C LEU A 78 -35.44 31.21 5.40
N PRO A 79 -35.16 29.90 5.38
CA PRO A 79 -34.88 29.16 6.60
C PRO A 79 -33.66 29.76 7.35
N PRO A 80 -33.73 29.93 8.69
CA PRO A 80 -32.67 30.59 9.45
C PRO A 80 -31.32 29.84 9.41
N THR A 81 -31.35 28.53 9.15
CA THR A 81 -30.15 27.72 8.92
C THR A 81 -29.42 28.10 7.64
N LEU A 82 -30.17 28.46 6.59
CA LEU A 82 -29.62 28.89 5.31
C LEU A 82 -29.09 30.31 5.41
N GLU A 83 -29.79 31.21 6.11
CA GLU A 83 -29.32 32.57 6.37
C GLU A 83 -27.99 32.56 7.11
N LYS A 84 -27.86 31.71 8.14
CA LYS A 84 -26.60 31.52 8.86
C LYS A 84 -25.47 31.00 7.95
N LEU A 85 -25.80 30.11 7.02
CA LEU A 85 -24.84 29.65 6.01
C LEU A 85 -24.46 30.77 5.06
N LEU A 86 -25.40 31.56 4.56
CA LEU A 86 -25.14 32.66 3.63
C LEU A 86 -24.31 33.75 4.29
N ALA A 87 -24.58 34.07 5.56
CA ALA A 87 -23.78 34.97 6.36
C ALA A 87 -22.32 34.49 6.51
N ARG A 88 -22.10 33.16 6.64
CA ARG A 88 -20.75 32.59 6.67
C ARG A 88 -20.07 32.61 5.30
N LEU A 89 -20.81 32.26 4.24
CA LEU A 89 -20.32 32.30 2.86
C LEU A 89 -20.07 33.72 2.34
N ALA A 90 -20.39 34.76 3.12
CA ALA A 90 -19.99 36.14 2.83
C ALA A 90 -18.47 36.29 2.82
N SER A 91 -17.73 35.52 3.63
CA SER A 91 -16.26 35.56 3.62
C SER A 91 -15.68 34.66 2.53
N LEU A 92 -14.61 35.14 1.88
CA LEU A 92 -13.90 34.38 0.85
C LEU A 92 -13.26 33.12 1.44
N ASP A 93 -12.77 33.21 2.68
CA ASP A 93 -12.20 32.06 3.40
C ASP A 93 -13.23 30.94 3.60
N ALA A 94 -14.47 31.26 3.97
CA ALA A 94 -15.51 30.25 4.10
C ALA A 94 -15.84 29.58 2.75
N ARG A 95 -15.77 30.32 1.65
CA ARG A 95 -15.96 29.75 0.29
C ARG A 95 -14.84 28.79 -0.08
N THR A 96 -13.59 29.08 0.31
CA THR A 96 -12.49 28.12 0.11
C THR A 96 -12.71 26.85 0.94
N MET A 97 -13.13 26.98 2.21
CA MET A 97 -13.47 25.82 3.04
C MET A 97 -14.65 25.01 2.47
N LEU A 98 -15.59 25.67 1.79
CA LEU A 98 -16.72 25.00 1.13
C LEU A 98 -16.24 24.09 0.00
N VAL A 99 -15.34 24.57 -0.85
CA VAL A 99 -14.80 23.79 -1.98
C VAL A 99 -14.01 22.58 -1.48
N ARG A 100 -13.28 22.72 -0.36
CA ARG A 100 -12.49 21.65 0.26
C ARG A 100 -13.33 20.60 1.00
N PHE A 101 -14.21 21.03 1.91
CA PHE A 101 -14.88 20.13 2.86
C PHE A 101 -16.38 19.94 2.59
N GLY A 102 -16.94 20.70 1.65
CA GLY A 102 -18.35 20.62 1.28
C GLY A 102 -19.29 21.42 2.18
N GLN A 103 -20.54 21.54 1.73
CA GLN A 103 -21.58 22.33 2.39
C GLN A 103 -21.93 21.84 3.79
N ARG A 104 -21.96 20.52 3.99
CA ARG A 104 -22.32 19.91 5.27
C ARG A 104 -21.39 20.34 6.40
N ALA A 105 -20.08 20.43 6.16
CA ALA A 105 -19.11 20.83 7.18
C ALA A 105 -19.35 22.27 7.68
N ILE A 106 -19.67 23.19 6.77
CA ILE A 106 -19.92 24.61 7.10
C ILE A 106 -21.26 24.81 7.82
N GLN A 107 -22.29 24.04 7.43
CA GLN A 107 -23.61 24.12 8.06
C GLN A 107 -23.60 23.55 9.48
N THR A 108 -22.97 22.39 9.66
CA THR A 108 -23.10 21.63 10.90
C THR A 108 -22.10 22.03 11.96
N CYS A 109 -20.92 22.55 11.60
CA CYS A 109 -19.93 22.98 12.60
C CYS A 109 -20.16 24.42 13.04
N THR A 110 -20.69 24.64 14.24
CA THR A 110 -20.91 26.00 14.77
C THR A 110 -19.62 26.70 15.21
N HIS A 111 -18.62 25.95 15.68
CA HIS A 111 -17.40 26.48 16.32
C HIS A 111 -16.14 26.43 15.44
N CYS A 112 -16.22 25.92 14.21
CA CYS A 112 -15.06 25.86 13.31
C CYS A 112 -14.69 27.25 12.82
N THR A 113 -13.42 27.64 13.02
CA THR A 113 -12.87 28.90 12.52
C THR A 113 -11.61 28.68 11.70
N THR A 114 -10.83 27.65 12.05
CA THR A 114 -9.60 27.29 11.36
C THR A 114 -9.83 26.16 10.36
N GLN A 115 -8.92 26.01 9.39
CA GLN A 115 -8.93 24.88 8.45
C GLN A 115 -8.89 23.53 9.17
N ALA A 116 -8.13 23.44 10.26
CA ALA A 116 -7.97 22.21 11.03
C ALA A 116 -9.30 21.79 11.70
N ASP A 117 -10.09 22.74 12.20
CA ASP A 117 -11.39 22.45 12.81
C ASP A 117 -12.35 21.83 11.80
N TYR A 118 -12.40 22.40 10.58
CA TYR A 118 -13.24 21.87 9.50
C TYR A 118 -12.77 20.49 9.04
N ALA A 119 -11.45 20.28 8.94
CA ALA A 119 -10.89 18.97 8.60
C ALA A 119 -11.25 17.91 9.64
N LEU A 120 -11.08 18.22 10.93
CA LEU A 120 -11.40 17.32 12.04
C LEU A 120 -12.90 16.98 12.07
N HIS A 121 -13.77 17.93 11.73
CA HIS A 121 -15.21 17.71 11.65
C HIS A 121 -15.64 16.87 10.43
N ALA A 122 -14.96 17.02 9.28
CA ALA A 122 -15.29 16.32 8.05
C ALA A 122 -14.73 14.88 7.98
N LEU A 123 -13.72 14.56 8.81
CA LEU A 123 -12.98 13.30 8.76
C LEU A 123 -13.75 12.07 9.28
N PRO A 124 -14.54 12.12 10.37
CA PRO A 124 -15.23 10.93 10.90
C PRO A 124 -16.20 10.27 9.93
N PRO A 125 -17.06 11.00 9.18
CA PRO A 125 -17.91 10.40 8.16
C PRO A 125 -17.13 9.69 7.05
N ALA A 126 -16.00 10.25 6.63
CA ALA A 126 -15.13 9.63 5.63
C ALA A 126 -14.51 8.34 6.18
N LEU A 127 -13.93 8.37 7.38
CA LEU A 127 -13.38 7.18 8.04
C LEU A 127 -14.42 6.08 8.22
N LEU A 128 -15.65 6.42 8.62
CA LEU A 128 -16.73 5.44 8.77
C LEU A 128 -17.03 4.72 7.45
N SER A 129 -17.00 5.45 6.33
CA SER A 129 -17.19 4.81 5.02
C SER A 129 -16.05 3.85 4.65
N TYR A 130 -14.80 4.18 5.01
CA TYR A 130 -13.64 3.28 4.83
C TYR A 130 -13.70 2.05 5.74
N THR A 131 -14.14 2.20 6.99
CA THR A 131 -14.27 1.05 7.91
C THR A 131 -15.37 0.10 7.46
N LEU A 132 -16.50 0.63 6.95
CA LEU A 132 -17.55 -0.17 6.35
C LEU A 132 -17.05 -0.91 5.10
N ALA A 133 -16.33 -0.22 4.20
CA ALA A 133 -15.72 -0.85 3.03
C ALA A 133 -14.73 -1.95 3.42
N ALA A 134 -13.89 -1.72 4.44
CA ALA A 134 -12.96 -2.71 4.97
C ALA A 134 -13.67 -3.91 5.61
N ALA A 135 -14.83 -3.71 6.26
CA ALA A 135 -15.64 -4.79 6.81
C ALA A 135 -16.24 -5.68 5.71
N VAL A 136 -16.81 -5.09 4.66
CA VAL A 136 -17.33 -5.83 3.49
C VAL A 136 -16.20 -6.56 2.78
N LEU A 137 -15.06 -5.92 2.60
CA LEU A 137 -13.85 -6.51 2.04
C LEU A 137 -13.35 -7.69 2.89
N GLY A 138 -13.34 -7.55 4.21
CA GLY A 138 -12.97 -8.61 5.14
C GLY A 138 -13.92 -9.81 5.08
N ALA A 139 -15.23 -9.55 4.93
CA ALA A 139 -16.23 -10.60 4.78
C ALA A 139 -16.09 -11.34 3.44
N THR A 140 -15.84 -10.62 2.35
CA THR A 140 -15.65 -11.20 1.00
C THR A 140 -14.32 -11.95 0.85
N THR A 141 -13.30 -11.58 1.63
CA THR A 141 -11.98 -12.24 1.65
C THR A 141 -11.80 -13.21 2.82
N ALA A 142 -12.89 -13.64 3.46
CA ALA A 142 -12.86 -14.59 4.56
C ALA A 142 -12.24 -15.95 4.16
N ARG A 143 -11.83 -16.74 5.15
CA ARG A 143 -11.25 -18.08 4.93
C ARG A 143 -12.20 -18.96 4.12
N GLY A 144 -11.65 -19.69 3.15
CA GLY A 144 -12.42 -20.58 2.26
C GLY A 144 -12.90 -19.95 0.95
N THR A 145 -12.69 -18.64 0.76
CA THR A 145 -13.04 -17.93 -0.48
C THR A 145 -11.98 -18.02 -1.59
N GLY A 146 -10.77 -18.51 -1.25
CA GLY A 146 -9.62 -18.53 -2.15
C GLY A 146 -8.99 -17.14 -2.40
N CYS A 147 -9.47 -16.11 -1.72
CA CYS A 147 -8.98 -14.72 -1.82
C CYS A 147 -8.23 -14.24 -0.56
N GLU A 148 -7.91 -15.15 0.36
CA GLU A 148 -7.29 -14.82 1.66
C GLU A 148 -5.93 -14.10 1.50
N SER A 149 -5.11 -14.53 0.53
CA SER A 149 -3.81 -13.92 0.23
C SER A 149 -3.92 -12.45 -0.17
N ARG A 150 -5.01 -12.07 -0.83
CA ARG A 150 -5.25 -10.71 -1.33
C ARG A 150 -5.83 -9.77 -0.29
N ARG A 151 -6.33 -10.30 0.84
CA ARG A 151 -6.89 -9.49 1.93
C ARG A 151 -5.92 -8.42 2.40
N GLY A 152 -4.66 -8.80 2.63
CA GLY A 152 -3.62 -7.86 3.08
C GLY A 152 -3.41 -6.73 2.09
N VAL A 153 -3.25 -7.06 0.80
CA VAL A 153 -3.07 -6.07 -0.27
C VAL A 153 -4.27 -5.14 -0.37
N ALA A 154 -5.49 -5.68 -0.33
CA ALA A 154 -6.69 -4.88 -0.47
C ALA A 154 -6.93 -3.95 0.74
N LEU A 155 -6.62 -4.41 1.96
CA LEU A 155 -6.63 -3.55 3.15
C LEU A 155 -5.57 -2.45 3.05
N ILE A 156 -4.36 -2.76 2.56
CA ILE A 156 -3.31 -1.76 2.32
C ILE A 156 -3.81 -0.71 1.31
N VAL A 157 -4.43 -1.12 0.21
CA VAL A 157 -5.00 -0.19 -0.79
C VAL A 157 -6.06 0.71 -0.18
N LEU A 158 -6.95 0.19 0.67
CA LEU A 158 -7.94 1.01 1.38
C LEU A 158 -7.28 2.02 2.33
N VAL A 159 -6.30 1.60 3.12
CA VAL A 159 -5.59 2.49 4.06
C VAL A 159 -4.83 3.58 3.30
N VAL A 160 -4.11 3.23 2.24
CA VAL A 160 -3.42 4.20 1.37
C VAL A 160 -4.41 5.15 0.73
N GLY A 161 -5.56 4.65 0.26
CA GLY A 161 -6.65 5.48 -0.28
C GLY A 161 -7.19 6.49 0.74
N ALA A 162 -7.42 6.06 1.98
CA ALA A 162 -7.89 6.93 3.06
C ALA A 162 -6.87 8.01 3.42
N LEU A 163 -5.59 7.64 3.52
CA LEU A 163 -4.50 8.59 3.76
C LEU A 163 -4.33 9.57 2.60
N ALA A 164 -4.46 9.11 1.35
CA ALA A 164 -4.43 9.96 0.17
C ALA A 164 -5.62 10.94 0.16
N GLU A 165 -6.85 10.49 0.44
CA GLU A 165 -8.01 11.39 0.53
C GLU A 165 -7.78 12.47 1.62
N ALA A 166 -7.34 12.07 2.81
CA ALA A 166 -7.06 13.00 3.90
C ALA A 166 -5.94 14.01 3.54
N TYR A 167 -4.86 13.52 2.92
CA TYR A 167 -3.75 14.36 2.48
C TYR A 167 -4.17 15.37 1.42
N TRP A 168 -4.90 14.94 0.39
CA TRP A 168 -5.40 15.82 -0.67
C TRP A 168 -6.41 16.83 -0.11
N ALA A 169 -7.37 16.39 0.70
CA ALA A 169 -8.34 17.29 1.34
C ALA A 169 -7.67 18.40 2.15
N TYR A 170 -6.51 18.10 2.77
CA TYR A 170 -5.76 19.06 3.58
C TYR A 170 -4.84 19.97 2.74
N THR A 171 -4.12 19.42 1.76
CA THR A 171 -3.01 20.12 1.09
C THR A 171 -3.38 20.82 -0.21
N VAL A 172 -4.50 20.46 -0.85
CA VAL A 172 -4.86 21.00 -2.16
C VAL A 172 -4.99 22.52 -2.13
N PRO A 173 -4.19 23.27 -2.92
CA PRO A 173 -4.35 24.72 -3.05
C PRO A 173 -5.63 25.01 -3.82
N ILE A 174 -6.51 25.83 -3.25
CA ILE A 174 -7.69 26.32 -3.96
C ILE A 174 -7.34 27.69 -4.52
N SER A 175 -7.25 27.80 -5.84
CA SER A 175 -7.23 29.09 -6.51
C SER A 175 -8.63 29.40 -7.01
N ILE A 176 -9.22 30.49 -6.51
CA ILE A 176 -10.50 30.99 -7.02
C ILE A 176 -10.16 32.01 -8.12
N PRO A 177 -10.43 31.71 -9.40
CA PRO A 177 -10.12 32.64 -10.49
C PRO A 177 -10.91 33.93 -10.29
N SER A 178 -10.31 35.10 -10.51
CA SER A 178 -10.99 36.38 -10.35
C SER A 178 -12.11 36.57 -11.39
N ALA A 179 -13.21 37.24 -11.01
CA ALA A 179 -14.44 37.37 -11.80
C ALA A 179 -14.23 37.84 -13.25
N ARG A 180 -13.16 38.59 -13.53
CA ARG A 180 -12.83 39.10 -14.87
C ARG A 180 -12.39 38.03 -15.87
N ARG A 181 -11.91 36.88 -15.39
CA ARG A 181 -11.44 35.75 -16.21
C ARG A 181 -12.44 34.59 -16.27
N SER A 182 -13.54 34.68 -15.51
CA SER A 182 -14.54 33.63 -15.31
C SER A 182 -15.67 33.63 -16.36
N ALA A 183 -15.43 34.15 -17.57
CA ALA A 183 -16.43 34.12 -18.64
C ALA A 183 -16.77 32.67 -19.05
N ASP A 184 -15.79 31.77 -18.93
CA ASP A 184 -15.98 30.33 -19.07
C ASP A 184 -16.40 29.75 -17.70
N HIS A 185 -17.64 29.27 -17.61
CA HIS A 185 -18.29 28.92 -16.34
C HIS A 185 -17.91 27.53 -15.80
N ASP A 186 -17.03 26.78 -16.49
CA ASP A 186 -16.96 25.31 -16.33
C ASP A 186 -15.77 24.76 -15.52
N ASP A 187 -14.78 25.57 -15.12
CA ASP A 187 -13.50 25.01 -14.66
C ASP A 187 -13.28 24.96 -13.12
N ILE A 188 -14.27 25.29 -12.29
CA ILE A 188 -14.09 25.18 -10.83
C ILE A 188 -14.37 23.74 -10.37
N ILE A 189 -13.29 22.98 -10.19
CA ILE A 189 -13.36 21.63 -9.62
C ILE A 189 -13.71 21.73 -8.13
N MET A 190 -14.88 21.22 -7.78
CA MET A 190 -15.25 21.01 -6.39
C MET A 190 -14.52 19.79 -5.84
N TRP A 191 -13.37 20.03 -5.19
CA TRP A 191 -12.50 18.97 -4.68
C TRP A 191 -13.22 18.01 -3.72
N HIS A 192 -14.12 18.53 -2.88
CA HIS A 192 -14.96 17.69 -2.03
C HIS A 192 -15.74 16.63 -2.82
N ASP A 193 -16.41 17.03 -3.91
CA ASP A 193 -17.20 16.15 -4.77
C ASP A 193 -16.32 15.16 -5.52
N ALA A 194 -15.18 15.63 -6.01
CA ALA A 194 -14.21 14.81 -6.72
C ALA A 194 -13.65 13.71 -5.81
N LEU A 195 -13.24 14.06 -4.58
CA LEU A 195 -12.75 13.10 -3.58
C LEU A 195 -13.85 12.13 -3.15
N TRP A 196 -15.06 12.63 -2.92
CA TRP A 196 -16.21 11.79 -2.60
C TRP A 196 -16.52 10.80 -3.74
N SER A 197 -16.50 11.24 -4.99
CA SER A 197 -16.75 10.39 -6.17
C SER A 197 -15.63 9.36 -6.35
N LEU A 198 -14.37 9.79 -6.20
CA LEU A 198 -13.19 8.90 -6.29
C LEU A 198 -13.23 7.81 -5.22
N ARG A 199 -13.63 8.14 -4.00
CA ARG A 199 -13.80 7.19 -2.90
C ARG A 199 -14.87 6.14 -3.21
N HIS A 200 -16.05 6.55 -3.69
CA HIS A 200 -17.10 5.60 -4.06
C HIS A 200 -16.69 4.74 -5.27
N ALA A 201 -15.97 5.32 -6.23
CA ALA A 201 -15.38 4.57 -7.33
C ALA A 201 -14.38 3.52 -6.83
N LEU A 202 -13.52 3.87 -5.86
CA LEU A 202 -12.60 2.92 -5.20
C LEU A 202 -13.37 1.79 -4.49
N PHE A 203 -14.45 2.11 -3.78
CA PHE A 203 -15.28 1.14 -3.06
C PHE A 203 -16.02 0.16 -3.98
N ILE A 204 -16.34 0.56 -5.21
CA ILE A 204 -16.92 -0.33 -6.23
C ILE A 204 -15.82 -1.12 -6.93
N ALA A 205 -14.76 -0.45 -7.37
CA ALA A 205 -13.69 -1.05 -8.17
C ALA A 205 -12.88 -2.09 -7.39
N LEU A 206 -12.56 -1.84 -6.13
CA LEU A 206 -11.71 -2.73 -5.33
C LEU A 206 -12.34 -4.12 -5.12
N PRO A 207 -13.56 -4.27 -4.59
CA PRO A 207 -14.13 -5.60 -4.39
C PRO A 207 -14.55 -6.25 -5.72
N LEU A 208 -14.91 -5.47 -6.75
CA LEU A 208 -15.20 -5.99 -8.09
C LEU A 208 -13.94 -6.59 -8.73
N THR A 209 -12.80 -5.90 -8.67
CA THR A 209 -11.53 -6.42 -9.20
C THR A 209 -11.12 -7.68 -8.45
N LEU A 210 -11.22 -7.71 -7.11
CA LEU A 210 -10.92 -8.92 -6.34
C LEU A 210 -11.82 -10.11 -6.71
N HIS A 211 -13.10 -9.85 -7.00
CA HIS A 211 -14.05 -10.88 -7.42
C HIS A 211 -13.76 -11.41 -8.84
N LEU A 212 -13.35 -10.52 -9.76
CA LEU A 212 -13.03 -10.87 -11.14
C LEU A 212 -11.68 -11.59 -11.28
N LEU A 213 -10.72 -11.32 -10.38
CA LEU A 213 -9.44 -12.02 -10.42
C LEU A 213 -9.63 -13.49 -10.00
N PRO A 214 -9.03 -14.45 -10.73
CA PRO A 214 -9.14 -15.87 -10.41
C PRO A 214 -8.66 -16.16 -8.99
N ALA A 215 -9.32 -17.07 -8.27
CA ALA A 215 -8.92 -17.45 -6.93
C ALA A 215 -7.45 -17.92 -6.93
N THR A 216 -6.64 -17.39 -6.00
CA THR A 216 -5.30 -17.94 -5.82
C THR A 216 -5.44 -19.38 -5.31
N PRO A 217 -4.67 -20.34 -5.85
CA PRO A 217 -4.71 -21.71 -5.35
C PRO A 217 -4.49 -21.67 -3.84
N ALA A 218 -5.34 -22.39 -3.10
CA ALA A 218 -5.21 -22.45 -1.65
C ALA A 218 -3.78 -22.90 -1.32
N PRO A 219 -3.11 -22.24 -0.34
CA PRO A 219 -1.78 -22.67 0.06
C PRO A 219 -1.86 -24.17 0.43
N PRO A 220 -0.88 -24.99 0.00
CA PRO A 220 -0.88 -26.40 0.33
C PRO A 220 -0.97 -26.56 1.85
N PRO A 221 -1.63 -27.62 2.34
CA PRO A 221 -1.78 -27.83 3.77
C PRO A 221 -0.41 -27.82 4.44
N LEU A 222 -0.33 -27.22 5.65
CA LEU A 222 0.91 -27.10 6.43
C LEU A 222 1.69 -28.43 6.54
N ARG A 223 0.97 -29.56 6.55
CA ARG A 223 1.59 -30.89 6.54
C ARG A 223 2.42 -31.15 5.29
N HIS A 224 1.94 -30.77 4.12
CA HIS A 224 2.65 -30.95 2.86
C HIS A 224 3.86 -30.01 2.80
N THR A 225 3.73 -28.76 3.24
CA THR A 225 4.88 -27.85 3.30
C THR A 225 5.92 -28.32 4.32
N LEU A 226 5.49 -28.83 5.47
CA LEU A 226 6.39 -29.40 6.48
C LEU A 226 7.06 -30.69 6.00
N GLN A 227 6.34 -31.56 5.30
CA GLN A 227 6.91 -32.77 4.68
C GLN A 227 7.93 -32.41 3.61
N HIS A 228 7.63 -31.39 2.79
CA HIS A 228 8.57 -30.92 1.78
C HIS A 228 9.81 -30.27 2.41
N ALA A 229 9.63 -29.46 3.47
CA ALA A 229 10.71 -28.87 4.23
C ALA A 229 11.57 -29.94 4.94
N ALA A 230 10.95 -30.95 5.54
CA ALA A 230 11.64 -32.07 6.16
C ALA A 230 12.42 -32.88 5.12
N HIS A 231 11.80 -33.19 3.99
CA HIS A 231 12.46 -33.93 2.91
C HIS A 231 13.64 -33.16 2.31
N THR A 232 13.50 -31.85 2.10
CA THR A 232 14.61 -31.01 1.65
C THR A 232 15.73 -30.93 2.68
N ALA A 233 15.41 -30.85 3.97
CA ALA A 233 16.39 -30.92 5.05
C ALA A 233 17.14 -32.27 5.06
N ASP A 234 16.44 -33.39 4.90
CA ASP A 234 17.03 -34.73 4.85
C ASP A 234 17.99 -34.88 3.65
N VAL A 235 17.58 -34.39 2.47
CA VAL A 235 18.43 -34.40 1.27
C VAL A 235 19.69 -33.56 1.48
N LEU A 236 19.57 -32.39 2.11
CA LEU A 236 20.71 -31.53 2.42
C LEU A 236 21.64 -32.19 3.43
N LEU A 237 21.10 -32.81 4.48
CA LEU A 237 21.86 -33.55 5.48
C LEU A 237 22.66 -34.68 4.83
N ALA A 238 22.03 -35.48 3.96
CA ALA A 238 22.70 -36.53 3.22
C ALA A 238 23.84 -36.01 2.33
N ARG A 239 23.63 -34.87 1.64
CA ARG A 239 24.67 -34.22 0.84
C ARG A 239 25.85 -33.73 1.69
N VAL A 240 25.58 -33.15 2.86
CA VAL A 240 26.64 -32.73 3.80
C VAL A 240 27.45 -33.93 4.29
N HIS A 241 26.81 -35.05 4.61
CA HIS A 241 27.53 -36.27 4.97
C HIS A 241 28.38 -36.81 3.83
N LEU A 242 27.88 -36.85 2.60
CA LEU A 242 28.64 -37.26 1.43
C LEU A 242 29.85 -36.34 1.18
N LEU A 243 29.67 -35.02 1.31
CA LEU A 243 30.77 -34.07 1.21
C LEU A 243 31.84 -34.34 2.28
N ARG A 244 31.43 -34.61 3.53
CA ARG A 244 32.35 -34.94 4.62
C ARG A 244 33.10 -36.25 4.38
N LEU A 245 32.44 -37.26 3.82
CA LEU A 245 33.11 -38.52 3.45
C LEU A 245 34.06 -38.33 2.27
N GLY A 246 33.69 -37.49 1.29
CA GLY A 246 34.55 -37.12 0.17
C GLY A 246 35.80 -36.33 0.61
N THR A 247 35.66 -35.43 1.57
CA THR A 247 36.83 -34.75 2.14
C THR A 247 37.71 -35.72 2.94
N ALA A 248 37.12 -36.66 3.68
CA ALA A 248 37.90 -37.69 4.37
C ALA A 248 38.62 -38.64 3.40
N SER A 249 38.01 -39.01 2.27
CA SER A 249 38.63 -39.91 1.28
C SER A 249 39.77 -39.26 0.52
N THR A 250 39.61 -37.99 0.12
CA THR A 250 40.67 -37.21 -0.54
C THR A 250 41.92 -37.06 0.33
N GLN A 251 41.77 -36.96 1.65
CA GLN A 251 42.89 -36.87 2.60
C GLN A 251 43.68 -38.18 2.74
N ARG A 252 43.07 -39.34 2.46
CA ARG A 252 43.75 -40.65 2.59
C ARG A 252 44.74 -40.91 1.46
N VAL A 253 44.47 -40.42 0.26
CA VAL A 253 45.34 -40.63 -0.91
C VAL A 253 46.37 -39.48 -0.97
N PRO A 254 47.69 -39.77 -0.90
CA PRO A 254 48.71 -38.71 -0.84
C PRO A 254 48.69 -37.80 -2.07
N GLU A 255 48.51 -38.33 -3.27
CA GLU A 255 48.45 -37.54 -4.51
C GLU A 255 47.26 -36.57 -4.54
N LEU A 256 46.06 -37.03 -4.16
CA LEU A 256 44.86 -36.19 -4.13
C LEU A 256 44.95 -35.12 -3.06
N ARG A 257 45.53 -35.43 -1.91
CA ARG A 257 45.77 -34.46 -0.83
C ARG A 257 46.71 -33.34 -1.27
N VAL A 258 47.80 -33.66 -1.98
CA VAL A 258 48.71 -32.63 -2.53
C VAL A 258 47.98 -31.76 -3.55
N ARG A 259 47.19 -32.35 -4.46
CA ARG A 259 46.39 -31.58 -5.44
C ARG A 259 45.32 -30.72 -4.76
N ALA A 260 44.63 -31.25 -3.76
CA ALA A 260 43.63 -30.50 -3.00
C ALA A 260 44.27 -29.33 -2.24
N ALA A 261 45.42 -29.53 -1.60
CA ALA A 261 46.16 -28.46 -0.94
C ALA A 261 46.60 -27.38 -1.94
N ALA A 262 47.13 -27.77 -3.09
CA ALA A 262 47.51 -26.83 -4.15
C ALA A 262 46.30 -26.05 -4.69
N PHE A 263 45.16 -26.70 -4.88
CA PHE A 263 43.91 -26.04 -5.28
C PHE A 263 43.45 -25.03 -4.24
N TRP A 264 43.40 -25.40 -2.95
CA TRP A 264 42.98 -24.49 -1.89
C TRP A 264 43.96 -23.34 -1.66
N GLU A 265 45.25 -23.54 -1.88
CA GLU A 265 46.25 -22.47 -1.84
C GLU A 265 46.02 -21.47 -2.98
N HIS A 266 45.75 -21.97 -4.20
CA HIS A 266 45.41 -21.14 -5.34
C HIS A 266 44.13 -20.33 -5.10
N GLU A 267 43.05 -21.00 -4.65
CA GLU A 267 41.78 -20.34 -4.30
C GLU A 267 41.93 -19.34 -3.16
N ARG A 268 42.80 -19.62 -2.16
CA ARG A 268 43.12 -18.65 -1.11
C ARG A 268 43.75 -17.40 -1.69
N GLY A 269 44.72 -17.55 -2.59
CA GLY A 269 45.36 -16.44 -3.29
C GLY A 269 44.38 -15.62 -4.14
N VAL A 270 43.50 -16.28 -4.90
CA VAL A 270 42.44 -15.61 -5.66
C VAL A 270 41.48 -14.89 -4.72
N GLY A 271 41.02 -15.54 -3.65
CA GLY A 271 40.13 -14.96 -2.67
C GLY A 271 40.75 -13.77 -1.93
N GLU A 272 42.06 -13.79 -1.69
CA GLU A 272 42.80 -12.67 -1.11
C GLU A 272 42.93 -11.51 -2.10
N ALA A 273 43.26 -11.78 -3.35
CA ALA A 273 43.27 -10.77 -4.41
C ALA A 273 41.89 -10.10 -4.57
N VAL A 274 40.81 -10.90 -4.56
CA VAL A 274 39.42 -10.39 -4.63
C VAL A 274 39.07 -9.57 -3.38
N ARG A 275 39.48 -10.00 -2.18
CA ARG A 275 39.32 -9.20 -0.95
C ARG A 275 40.13 -7.90 -0.98
N GLN A 276 41.26 -7.89 -1.67
CA GLN A 276 42.08 -6.70 -1.84
C GLN A 276 41.58 -5.78 -2.97
N ASP A 277 40.66 -6.22 -3.82
CA ASP A 277 40.07 -5.37 -4.83
C ASP A 277 39.28 -4.22 -4.18
N VAL A 278 39.59 -2.98 -4.60
CA VAL A 278 38.96 -1.75 -4.10
C VAL A 278 37.47 -1.75 -4.42
N GLY A 279 37.07 -2.28 -5.58
CA GLY A 279 35.66 -2.34 -5.99
C GLY A 279 34.83 -3.26 -5.08
N VAL A 280 35.39 -4.43 -4.72
CA VAL A 280 34.74 -5.40 -3.84
C VAL A 280 34.68 -4.88 -2.41
N ARG A 281 35.75 -4.23 -1.91
CA ARG A 281 35.73 -3.60 -0.59
C ARG A 281 34.69 -2.48 -0.51
N ALA A 282 34.65 -1.58 -1.49
CA ALA A 282 33.66 -0.51 -1.54
C ALA A 282 32.22 -1.06 -1.66
N ALA A 283 32.01 -2.16 -2.38
CA ALA A 283 30.70 -2.83 -2.46
C ALA A 283 30.33 -3.51 -1.13
N ALA A 284 31.28 -4.18 -0.47
CA ALA A 284 31.08 -4.83 0.82
C ALA A 284 30.82 -3.82 1.95
N GLU A 285 31.46 -2.66 1.92
CA GLU A 285 31.20 -1.53 2.83
C GLU A 285 29.80 -0.96 2.60
N ARG A 286 29.41 -0.72 1.33
CA ARG A 286 28.05 -0.31 0.98
C ARG A 286 27.00 -1.29 1.48
N ALA A 287 27.28 -2.59 1.38
CA ALA A 287 26.41 -3.66 1.85
C ALA A 287 26.51 -3.96 3.36
N ARG A 288 27.40 -3.26 4.10
CA ARG A 288 27.66 -3.47 5.53
C ARG A 288 28.02 -4.92 5.90
N LEU A 289 28.73 -5.62 5.03
CA LEU A 289 29.11 -7.03 5.20
C LEU A 289 30.27 -7.24 6.19
N GLY A 290 30.79 -6.17 6.83
CA GLY A 290 31.80 -6.30 7.89
C GLY A 290 33.19 -6.71 7.42
N LEU A 291 33.52 -6.54 6.14
CA LEU A 291 34.82 -6.89 5.55
C LEU A 291 35.93 -5.85 5.80
N ALA A 292 35.70 -4.86 6.67
CA ALA A 292 36.71 -3.88 7.03
C ALA A 292 37.87 -4.59 7.74
N THR A 293 38.99 -4.72 7.03
CA THR A 293 40.27 -5.14 7.60
C THR A 293 40.65 -4.12 8.66
N SER A 294 40.43 -4.45 9.93
CA SER A 294 40.95 -3.73 11.10
C SER A 294 42.48 -3.92 11.19
N ALA A 295 43.19 -3.55 10.14
CA ALA A 295 44.65 -3.55 10.05
C ALA A 295 45.21 -2.14 10.31
N GLY A 296 44.48 -1.32 11.06
CA GLY A 296 44.92 -0.03 11.58
C GLY A 296 45.01 -0.13 13.10
N ASP A 297 46.20 0.12 13.62
CA ASP A 297 46.61 0.04 15.02
C ASP A 297 45.91 1.09 15.92
N ASP A 298 44.61 0.98 16.14
CA ASP A 298 43.94 1.66 17.25
C ASP A 298 43.75 0.67 18.41
N GLU A 299 44.88 0.30 18.99
CA GLU A 299 44.96 -0.28 20.32
C GLU A 299 44.39 0.72 21.34
N GLY A 300 43.18 0.47 21.84
CA GLY A 300 42.77 1.03 23.14
C GLY A 300 41.53 1.91 23.21
N THR A 301 40.61 1.89 22.24
CA THR A 301 39.25 2.42 22.50
C THR A 301 38.27 1.26 22.60
N ALA A 302 38.04 0.78 23.83
CA ALA A 302 36.98 -0.15 24.14
C ALA A 302 35.68 0.29 23.44
N PRO A 303 34.90 -0.63 22.85
CA PRO A 303 33.64 -0.29 22.24
C PRO A 303 32.78 0.36 23.33
N LYS A 304 32.64 1.69 23.28
CA LYS A 304 31.62 2.41 24.03
C LYS A 304 30.32 1.69 23.68
N GLN A 305 29.75 1.04 24.68
CA GLN A 305 28.42 0.45 24.63
C GLN A 305 27.53 1.47 23.93
N ALA A 306 27.17 1.14 22.68
CA ALA A 306 26.20 1.90 21.94
C ALA A 306 24.95 1.93 22.81
N GLY A 307 24.53 3.15 23.13
CA GLY A 307 23.47 3.44 24.06
C GLY A 307 22.28 2.53 23.86
N GLU A 308 21.81 2.04 24.99
CA GLU A 308 20.60 1.27 25.24
C GLU A 308 19.36 2.12 24.93
N ASP A 309 19.29 2.74 23.74
CA ASP A 309 18.09 3.43 23.28
C ASP A 309 17.24 2.41 22.54
N GLY A 310 16.29 1.87 23.29
CA GLY A 310 15.37 0.82 22.91
C GLY A 310 14.57 1.13 21.65
N ALA A 311 15.06 0.65 20.51
CA ALA A 311 14.25 0.31 19.36
C ALA A 311 14.57 -1.15 19.01
N GLN A 312 13.54 -2.00 19.07
CA GLN A 312 13.56 -3.44 18.81
C GLN A 312 14.58 -3.80 17.71
N GLY A 313 15.75 -4.26 18.15
CA GLY A 313 16.88 -4.52 17.28
C GLY A 313 16.58 -5.71 16.37
N GLU A 314 16.33 -5.45 15.10
CA GLU A 314 16.59 -6.43 14.06
C GLU A 314 18.07 -6.83 14.21
N GLY A 315 18.31 -8.08 14.62
CA GLY A 315 19.66 -8.57 14.89
C GLY A 315 20.60 -8.31 13.70
N ALA A 316 21.88 -8.07 13.96
CA ALA A 316 22.88 -7.72 12.95
C ALA A 316 22.87 -8.65 11.71
N LEU A 317 22.50 -9.92 11.90
CA LEU A 317 22.34 -10.91 10.83
C LEU A 317 21.21 -10.55 9.83
N HIS A 318 20.09 -10.02 10.33
CA HIS A 318 18.94 -9.63 9.50
C HIS A 318 19.27 -8.40 8.64
N GLN A 319 20.00 -7.43 9.22
CA GLN A 319 20.47 -6.26 8.49
C GLN A 319 21.48 -6.63 7.41
N ALA A 320 22.42 -7.54 7.70
CA ALA A 320 23.39 -8.04 6.71
C ALA A 320 22.71 -8.83 5.57
N ALA A 321 21.72 -9.68 5.89
CA ALA A 321 20.97 -10.42 4.89
C ALA A 321 20.17 -9.48 3.96
N ARG A 322 19.56 -8.43 4.52
CA ARG A 322 18.83 -7.42 3.74
C ARG A 322 19.76 -6.64 2.81
N GLY A 323 20.93 -6.23 3.29
CA GLY A 323 21.95 -5.56 2.48
C GLY A 323 22.45 -6.43 1.32
N ALA A 324 22.68 -7.73 1.56
CA ALA A 324 23.07 -8.67 0.53
C ALA A 324 21.99 -8.85 -0.56
N ILE A 325 20.71 -8.89 -0.17
CA ILE A 325 19.58 -9.01 -1.12
C ILE A 325 19.45 -7.73 -1.96
N GLU A 326 19.65 -6.54 -1.39
CA GLU A 326 19.63 -5.29 -2.16
C GLU A 326 20.81 -5.20 -3.14
N ALA A 327 22.02 -5.59 -2.73
CA ALA A 327 23.18 -5.65 -3.61
C ALA A 327 22.96 -6.62 -4.79
N LEU A 328 22.32 -7.77 -4.56
CA LEU A 328 21.97 -8.72 -5.63
C LEU A 328 20.93 -8.15 -6.60
N LYS A 329 19.99 -7.33 -6.12
CA LYS A 329 19.01 -6.65 -6.98
C LYS A 329 19.68 -5.61 -7.90
N GLU A 330 20.69 -4.89 -7.43
CA GLU A 330 21.44 -3.92 -8.25
C GLU A 330 22.21 -4.59 -9.40
N VAL A 331 22.69 -5.82 -9.20
CA VAL A 331 23.38 -6.63 -10.21
C VAL A 331 22.39 -7.34 -11.17
N GLY A 332 21.08 -7.14 -10.99
CA GLY A 332 20.04 -7.71 -11.86
C GLY A 332 19.68 -9.16 -11.57
N LEU A 333 20.21 -9.74 -10.48
CA LEU A 333 19.82 -11.07 -10.00
C LEU A 333 18.50 -10.95 -9.21
N ARG A 334 17.37 -11.15 -9.89
CA ARG A 334 16.07 -11.28 -9.22
C ARG A 334 16.04 -12.60 -8.44
N PRO A 335 15.69 -12.59 -7.13
CA PRO A 335 15.41 -13.84 -6.44
C PRO A 335 14.23 -14.55 -7.13
N PRO A 336 14.22 -15.89 -7.17
CA PRO A 336 13.07 -16.62 -7.68
C PRO A 336 11.84 -16.19 -6.89
N ALA A 337 10.79 -15.75 -7.59
CA ALA A 337 9.54 -15.37 -6.96
C ALA A 337 8.98 -16.61 -6.22
N ALA A 338 8.92 -16.51 -4.89
CA ALA A 338 8.26 -17.48 -4.03
C ALA A 338 6.74 -17.30 -4.06
#